data_AF-A0A558AGX1-F1
#
_entry.id   AF-A0A558AGX1-F1
#
_cell.length_a   1.000
_cell.length_b   1.000
_cell.length_c   1.000
_cell.angle_alpha   90.00
_cell.angle_beta   90.00
_cell.angle_gamma   90.00
#
_symmetry.space_group_name_H-M   'P 1'
#
loop_
_entity.id
_entity.type
_entity.pdbx_description
1 polymer ?
#
loop_
_entity_poly.entity_id
_entity_poly.type
_entity_poly.pdbx_seq_one_letter_code
_entity_poly.pdbx_strand_id
1 'polypeptide(L)'
;MSAKAEFPPNWNDVETKTQQVENVRPASIQGVADQFRQASKDSADHTVALRNATAALGGGTWTGPQADAFFDYVKKIGDAGQKVNDHLDEVANELGNLQGFLDRTQKEVQQLRDDAHTKIDGLNQKAQAAADAAQAQLDAVTAHKDGATMPAQTPDAIIAQNTQATTAIATDATTQIGTKLDAANQEIQRVMGLVQKDVDGGYSSVPPLGTAPQSMKSTGGLHGGGGGGSHHSGGGGGGVGGMGPSGGPPVGQPPGNVQQWIEEAIKELQAAGVNVTDADIKNIWAIIQHESGGNPHAINLWDSNAAAGHPSKGLMQCIDSTFNGNKLPGHDDIYNPVDNIIAGVRYTIGRYGSIANTPGLQAMSHGGGYVGY
;
A
#
# COMPACT_ATOMS: atom_id res chain seq x y z
N MET A 1 -52.31 -5.81 -11.36
CA MET A 1 -51.38 -4.70 -11.69
C MET A 1 -50.56 -5.19 -12.86
N SER A 2 -50.48 -4.46 -13.98
CA SER A 2 -49.62 -4.87 -15.09
C SER A 2 -48.16 -4.83 -14.65
N ALA A 3 -47.40 -5.88 -14.95
CA ALA A 3 -45.96 -5.90 -14.73
C ALA A 3 -45.28 -4.76 -15.51
N LYS A 4 -44.31 -4.09 -14.87
CA LYS A 4 -43.54 -2.98 -15.44
C LYS A 4 -42.11 -3.42 -15.75
N ALA A 5 -41.57 -2.94 -16.86
CA ALA A 5 -40.15 -3.07 -17.15
C ALA A 5 -39.36 -2.04 -16.34
N GLU A 6 -38.40 -2.50 -15.54
CA GLU A 6 -37.58 -1.69 -14.65
C GLU A 6 -36.11 -2.08 -14.77
N PHE A 7 -35.20 -1.29 -14.19
CA PHE A 7 -33.81 -1.69 -14.07
C PHE A 7 -33.69 -3.00 -13.28
N PRO A 8 -32.74 -3.88 -13.66
CA PRO A 8 -32.60 -5.16 -12.99
C PRO A 8 -32.10 -4.96 -11.55
N PRO A 9 -32.41 -5.89 -10.62
CA PRO A 9 -32.03 -5.75 -9.21
C PRO A 9 -30.53 -5.57 -8.95
N ASN A 10 -29.67 -6.15 -9.82
CA ASN A 10 -28.22 -6.04 -9.73
C ASN A 10 -27.64 -4.77 -10.37
N TRP A 11 -28.47 -3.83 -10.84
CA TRP A 11 -27.98 -2.55 -11.36
C TRP A 11 -27.25 -1.73 -10.29
N ASN A 12 -27.68 -1.83 -9.02
CA ASN A 12 -27.02 -1.14 -7.91
C ASN A 12 -25.55 -1.58 -7.73
N ASP A 13 -25.19 -2.79 -8.14
CA ASP A 13 -23.81 -3.28 -8.09
C ASP A 13 -22.92 -2.54 -9.10
N VAL A 14 -23.47 -2.23 -10.28
CA VAL A 14 -22.81 -1.40 -11.31
C VAL A 14 -22.56 0.00 -10.75
N GLU A 15 -23.59 0.63 -10.19
CA GLU A 15 -23.48 1.99 -9.62
C GLU A 15 -22.46 2.04 -8.47
N THR A 16 -22.52 1.08 -7.56
CA THR A 16 -21.59 0.98 -6.42
C THR A 16 -20.15 0.86 -6.89
N LYS A 17 -19.87 -0.01 -7.88
CA LYS A 17 -18.52 -0.17 -8.43
C LYS A 17 -18.06 1.05 -9.22
N THR A 18 -18.95 1.73 -9.96
CA THR A 18 -18.59 2.96 -10.65
C THR A 18 -18.19 4.05 -9.66
N GLN A 19 -18.92 4.21 -8.55
CA GLN A 19 -18.58 5.21 -7.52
C GLN A 19 -17.22 4.96 -6.86
N GLN A 20 -16.80 3.69 -6.72
CA GLN A 20 -15.46 3.37 -6.19
C GLN A 20 -14.34 4.01 -7.02
N VAL A 21 -14.49 4.07 -8.35
CA VAL A 21 -13.48 4.66 -9.24
C VAL A 21 -13.49 6.19 -9.18
N GLU A 22 -14.65 6.82 -9.00
CA GLU A 22 -14.80 8.28 -8.93
C GLU A 22 -14.15 8.89 -7.68
N ASN A 23 -14.00 8.09 -6.62
CA ASN A 23 -13.29 8.50 -5.40
C ASN A 23 -11.77 8.61 -5.59
N VAL A 24 -11.21 8.00 -6.63
CA VAL A 24 -9.79 8.15 -6.97
C VAL A 24 -9.58 9.56 -7.50
N ARG A 25 -8.55 10.28 -7.03
CA ARG A 25 -8.24 11.66 -7.46
C ARG A 25 -6.91 11.71 -8.23
N PRO A 26 -6.90 11.43 -9.54
CA PRO A 26 -5.66 11.43 -10.34
C PRO A 26 -4.88 12.76 -10.26
N ALA A 27 -5.58 13.90 -10.19
CA ALA A 27 -4.95 15.21 -10.08
C ALA A 27 -4.08 15.38 -8.81
N SER A 28 -4.46 14.74 -7.70
CA SER A 28 -3.67 14.77 -6.47
C SER A 28 -2.35 13.99 -6.62
N ILE A 29 -2.34 12.93 -7.43
CA ILE A 29 -1.14 12.12 -7.71
C ILE A 29 -0.12 12.95 -8.51
N GLN A 30 -0.59 13.78 -9.45
CA GLN A 30 0.31 14.68 -10.20
C GLN A 30 1.02 15.66 -9.28
N GLY A 31 0.32 16.26 -8.32
CA GLY A 31 0.92 17.17 -7.35
C GLY A 31 2.03 16.50 -6.52
N VAL A 32 1.84 15.24 -6.14
CA VAL A 32 2.87 14.43 -5.45
C VAL A 32 4.04 14.14 -6.39
N ALA A 33 3.78 13.73 -7.63
CA ALA A 33 4.84 13.48 -8.62
C ALA A 33 5.73 14.71 -8.81
N ASP A 34 5.13 15.90 -8.89
CA ASP A 34 5.87 17.16 -9.05
C ASP A 34 6.72 17.51 -7.81
N GLN A 35 6.24 17.20 -6.60
CA GLN A 35 7.03 17.33 -5.37
C GLN A 35 8.24 16.39 -5.36
N PHE A 36 8.09 15.14 -5.83
CA PHE A 36 9.21 14.20 -5.96
C PHE A 36 10.25 14.68 -6.98
N ARG A 37 9.83 15.24 -8.13
CA ARG A 37 10.75 15.85 -9.10
C ARG A 37 11.52 17.02 -8.49
N GLN A 38 10.83 17.88 -7.73
CA GLN A 38 11.46 19.01 -7.09
C GLN A 38 12.48 18.55 -6.03
N ALA A 39 12.13 17.55 -5.20
CA ALA A 39 13.03 16.98 -4.21
C ALA A 39 14.28 16.35 -4.84
N SER A 40 14.11 15.62 -5.96
CA SER A 40 15.23 15.07 -6.74
C SER A 40 16.18 16.18 -7.22
N LYS A 41 15.62 17.25 -7.78
CA LYS A 41 16.39 18.40 -8.27
C LYS A 41 17.17 19.10 -7.15
N ASP A 42 16.50 19.39 -6.03
CA ASP A 42 17.14 20.08 -4.89
C ASP A 42 18.29 19.24 -4.32
N SER A 43 18.11 17.92 -4.21
CA SER A 43 19.14 16.99 -3.75
C SER A 43 20.34 16.90 -4.73
N ALA A 44 20.08 16.94 -6.04
CA ALA A 44 21.13 17.03 -7.06
C ALA A 44 21.93 18.34 -6.93
N ASP A 45 21.26 19.48 -6.76
CA ASP A 45 21.90 20.78 -6.58
C ASP A 45 22.78 20.80 -5.31
N HIS A 46 22.31 20.22 -4.21
CA HIS A 46 23.11 20.06 -2.98
C HIS A 46 24.35 19.19 -3.18
N THR A 47 24.23 18.09 -3.94
CA THR A 47 25.37 17.22 -4.27
C THR A 47 26.43 17.95 -5.10
N VAL A 48 26.01 18.77 -6.06
CA VAL A 48 26.90 19.62 -6.86
C VAL A 48 27.58 20.68 -6.00
N ALA A 49 26.81 21.36 -5.13
CA ALA A 49 27.35 22.36 -4.22
C ALA A 49 28.44 21.77 -3.29
N LEU A 50 28.21 20.57 -2.75
CA LEU A 50 29.19 19.85 -1.92
C LEU A 50 30.48 19.53 -2.70
N ARG A 51 30.36 19.01 -3.92
CA ARG A 51 31.52 18.73 -4.79
C ARG A 51 32.31 20.00 -5.10
N ASN A 52 31.64 21.11 -5.38
CA ASN A 52 32.28 22.40 -5.66
C ASN A 52 33.00 22.97 -4.43
N ALA A 53 32.38 22.91 -3.25
CA ALA A 53 32.97 23.39 -2.01
C ALA A 53 34.25 22.63 -1.63
N THR A 54 34.31 21.33 -1.93
CA THR A 54 35.45 20.47 -1.63
C THR A 54 36.54 20.53 -2.70
N ALA A 55 36.21 20.82 -3.95
CA ALA A 55 37.20 20.98 -5.03
C ALA A 55 38.25 22.07 -4.74
N ALA A 56 37.88 23.12 -4.00
CA ALA A 56 38.80 24.17 -3.56
C ALA A 56 39.97 23.66 -2.68
N LEU A 57 39.78 22.51 -2.01
CA LEU A 57 40.80 21.88 -1.17
C LEU A 57 41.75 20.96 -1.98
N GLY A 58 41.31 20.46 -3.14
CA GLY A 58 42.01 19.43 -3.93
C GLY A 58 43.07 19.94 -4.91
N GLY A 59 43.20 21.25 -5.09
CA GLY A 59 44.12 21.90 -6.04
C GLY A 59 45.61 21.93 -5.61
N GLY A 60 46.06 20.97 -4.81
CA GLY A 60 47.41 20.94 -4.22
C GLY A 60 47.54 21.65 -2.86
N THR A 61 46.46 22.30 -2.39
CA THR A 61 46.40 23.00 -1.10
C THR A 61 46.48 22.03 0.09
N TRP A 62 45.87 20.85 -0.05
CA TRP A 62 45.91 19.78 0.95
C TRP A 62 46.19 18.45 0.26
N THR A 63 47.33 17.84 0.59
CA THR A 63 47.82 16.61 -0.05
C THR A 63 48.27 15.59 0.99
N GLY A 64 48.22 14.31 0.62
CA GLY A 64 48.62 13.17 1.47
C GLY A 64 47.47 12.21 1.80
N PRO A 65 47.76 11.05 2.42
CA PRO A 65 46.79 9.95 2.55
C PRO A 65 45.47 10.30 3.26
N GLN A 66 45.51 11.29 4.15
CA GLN A 66 44.32 11.78 4.87
C GLN A 66 43.45 12.68 3.99
N ALA A 67 44.06 13.48 3.11
CA ALA A 67 43.35 14.29 2.13
C ALA A 67 42.69 13.38 1.09
N ASP A 68 43.39 12.34 0.62
CA ASP A 68 42.86 11.34 -0.32
C ASP A 68 41.64 10.62 0.28
N ALA A 69 41.73 10.17 1.54
CA ALA A 69 40.61 9.54 2.25
C ALA A 69 39.40 10.47 2.40
N PHE A 70 39.63 11.77 2.61
CA PHE A 70 38.56 12.77 2.67
C PHE A 70 37.89 12.96 1.31
N PHE A 71 38.65 13.15 0.23
CA PHE A 71 38.09 13.32 -1.12
C PHE A 71 37.34 12.07 -1.59
N ASP A 72 37.86 10.87 -1.28
CA ASP A 72 37.18 9.61 -1.57
C ASP A 72 35.83 9.48 -0.85
N TYR A 73 35.75 9.93 0.41
CA TYR A 73 34.49 9.94 1.14
C TYR A 73 33.49 10.95 0.56
N VAL A 74 33.93 12.17 0.25
CA VAL A 74 33.06 13.18 -0.38
C VAL A 74 32.54 12.69 -1.73
N LYS A 75 33.38 11.99 -2.51
CA LYS A 75 32.97 11.33 -3.74
C LYS A 75 31.88 10.29 -3.49
N LYS A 76 32.07 9.40 -2.51
CA LYS A 76 31.06 8.38 -2.12
C LYS A 76 29.73 9.00 -1.69
N ILE A 77 29.75 10.11 -0.96
CA ILE A 77 28.53 10.87 -0.63
C ILE A 77 27.86 11.36 -1.91
N GLY A 78 28.61 11.95 -2.83
CA GLY A 78 28.04 12.45 -4.07
C GLY A 78 27.48 11.35 -4.97
N ASP A 79 28.13 10.20 -5.02
CA ASP A 79 27.66 9.04 -5.78
C ASP A 79 26.39 8.44 -5.15
N ALA A 80 26.33 8.37 -3.82
CA ALA A 80 25.12 7.99 -3.09
C ALA A 80 23.96 8.97 -3.31
N GLY A 81 24.24 10.27 -3.32
CA GLY A 81 23.25 11.31 -3.62
C GLY A 81 22.69 11.18 -5.03
N GLN A 82 23.55 10.92 -6.03
CA GLN A 82 23.10 10.68 -7.39
C GLN A 82 22.12 9.50 -7.48
N LYS A 83 22.42 8.39 -6.81
CA LYS A 83 21.52 7.23 -6.81
C LYS A 83 20.17 7.51 -6.16
N VAL A 84 20.14 8.32 -5.11
CA VAL A 84 18.88 8.76 -4.48
C VAL A 84 18.09 9.64 -5.43
N ASN A 85 18.75 10.55 -6.15
CA ASN A 85 18.09 11.40 -7.15
C ASN A 85 17.51 10.57 -8.30
N ASP A 86 18.29 9.63 -8.85
CA ASP A 86 17.84 8.74 -9.93
C ASP A 86 16.59 7.95 -9.51
N HIS A 87 16.54 7.48 -8.26
CA HIS A 87 15.38 6.79 -7.71
C HIS A 87 14.16 7.71 -7.51
N LEU A 88 14.36 8.94 -7.01
CA LEU A 88 13.29 9.93 -6.88
C LEU A 88 12.70 10.32 -8.24
N ASP A 89 13.54 10.44 -9.27
CA ASP A 89 13.10 10.68 -10.65
C ASP A 89 12.30 9.50 -11.21
N GLU A 90 12.75 8.26 -10.95
CA GLU A 90 12.02 7.05 -11.32
C GLU A 90 10.63 7.01 -10.69
N VAL A 91 10.54 7.27 -9.38
CA VAL A 91 9.29 7.35 -8.62
C VAL A 91 8.38 8.45 -9.20
N ALA A 92 8.91 9.64 -9.45
CA ALA A 92 8.12 10.75 -9.99
C ALA A 92 7.54 10.44 -11.38
N ASN A 93 8.32 9.78 -12.23
CA ASN A 93 7.85 9.35 -13.55
C ASN A 93 6.75 8.30 -13.44
N GLU A 94 6.89 7.34 -12.54
CA GLU A 94 5.91 6.29 -12.36
C GLU A 94 4.62 6.78 -11.70
N LEU A 95 4.69 7.75 -10.79
CA LEU A 95 3.51 8.46 -10.29
C LEU A 95 2.78 9.22 -11.40
N GLY A 96 3.51 9.82 -12.35
CA GLY A 96 2.92 10.44 -13.54
C GLY A 96 2.23 9.43 -14.46
N ASN A 97 2.86 8.28 -14.70
CA ASN A 97 2.27 7.19 -15.48
C ASN A 97 0.99 6.66 -14.82
N LEU A 98 1.02 6.45 -13.51
CA LEU A 98 -0.12 6.02 -12.70
C LEU A 98 -1.28 7.01 -12.81
N GLN A 99 -1.01 8.31 -12.72
CA GLN A 99 -2.04 9.34 -12.90
C GLN A 99 -2.76 9.18 -14.24
N GLY A 100 -1.99 9.05 -15.34
CA GLY A 100 -2.56 8.88 -16.67
C GLY A 100 -3.32 7.56 -16.83
N PHE A 101 -2.86 6.49 -16.18
CA PHE A 101 -3.55 5.21 -16.15
C PHE A 101 -4.90 5.31 -15.43
N LEU A 102 -4.93 5.93 -14.24
CA LEU A 102 -6.14 6.07 -13.44
C LEU A 102 -7.17 6.98 -14.12
N ASP A 103 -6.74 8.08 -14.74
CA ASP A 103 -7.64 8.96 -15.51
C ASP A 103 -8.32 8.23 -16.67
N ARG A 104 -7.57 7.41 -17.43
CA ARG A 104 -8.15 6.55 -18.47
C ARG A 104 -9.12 5.53 -17.90
N THR A 105 -8.75 4.89 -16.80
CA THR A 105 -9.58 3.87 -16.13
C THR A 105 -10.92 4.46 -15.69
N GLN A 106 -10.93 5.66 -15.11
CA GLN A 106 -12.16 6.35 -14.72
C GLN A 106 -13.10 6.56 -15.92
N LYS A 107 -12.55 7.06 -17.04
CA LYS A 107 -13.31 7.29 -18.28
C LYS A 107 -13.88 5.99 -18.84
N GLU A 108 -13.10 4.92 -18.87
CA GLU A 108 -13.54 3.61 -19.36
C GLU A 108 -14.65 3.02 -18.47
N VAL A 109 -14.54 3.13 -17.14
CA VAL A 109 -15.58 2.67 -16.21
C VAL A 109 -16.88 3.46 -16.38
N GLN A 110 -16.80 4.77 -16.56
CA GLN A 110 -17.97 5.61 -16.83
C GLN A 110 -18.64 5.23 -18.17
N GLN A 111 -17.84 5.01 -19.21
CA GLN A 111 -18.36 4.56 -20.50
C GLN A 111 -19.06 3.20 -20.39
N LEU A 112 -18.46 2.23 -19.68
CA LEU A 112 -19.06 0.90 -19.47
C LEU A 112 -20.42 0.99 -18.75
N ARG A 113 -20.53 1.85 -17.73
CA ARG A 113 -21.80 2.13 -17.05
C ARG A 113 -22.81 2.72 -18.04
N ASP A 114 -22.44 3.75 -18.77
CA ASP A 114 -23.36 4.49 -19.65
C ASP A 114 -23.87 3.62 -20.81
N ASP A 115 -23.00 2.79 -21.37
CA ASP A 115 -23.35 1.82 -22.41
C ASP A 115 -24.33 0.78 -21.88
N ALA A 116 -24.08 0.25 -20.66
CA ALA A 116 -24.97 -0.72 -20.02
C ALA A 116 -26.33 -0.09 -19.69
N HIS A 117 -26.34 1.13 -19.15
CA HIS A 117 -27.57 1.87 -18.85
C HIS A 117 -28.41 2.08 -20.11
N THR A 118 -27.80 2.61 -21.16
CA THR A 118 -28.47 2.86 -22.46
C THR A 118 -29.06 1.58 -23.04
N LYS A 119 -28.33 0.47 -22.94
CA LYS A 119 -28.79 -0.83 -23.45
C LYS A 119 -29.96 -1.38 -22.63
N ILE A 120 -29.92 -1.26 -21.30
CA ILE A 120 -30.99 -1.69 -20.40
C ILE A 120 -32.24 -0.84 -20.64
N ASP A 121 -32.11 0.48 -20.72
CA ASP A 121 -33.23 1.39 -21.03
C ASP A 121 -33.91 1.03 -22.35
N GLY A 122 -33.12 0.80 -23.41
CA GLY A 122 -33.64 0.41 -24.71
C GLY A 122 -34.38 -0.92 -24.69
N LEU A 123 -33.94 -1.89 -23.88
CA LEU A 123 -34.63 -3.17 -23.68
C LEU A 123 -35.91 -2.99 -22.86
N ASN A 124 -35.86 -2.23 -21.78
CA ASN A 124 -37.01 -1.93 -20.93
C ASN A 124 -38.13 -1.24 -21.71
N GLN A 125 -37.80 -0.25 -22.54
CA GLN A 125 -38.78 0.42 -23.40
C GLN A 125 -39.46 -0.53 -24.39
N LYS A 126 -38.68 -1.41 -25.04
CA LYS A 126 -39.21 -2.42 -25.98
C LYS A 126 -40.10 -3.44 -25.27
N ALA A 127 -39.66 -3.92 -24.11
CA ALA A 127 -40.40 -4.88 -23.31
C ALA A 127 -41.71 -4.30 -22.78
N GLN A 128 -41.70 -3.04 -22.34
CA GLN A 128 -42.91 -2.36 -21.89
C GLN A 128 -43.91 -2.20 -23.03
N ALA A 129 -43.47 -1.73 -24.20
CA ALA A 129 -44.36 -1.60 -25.37
C ALA A 129 -44.96 -2.96 -25.79
N ALA A 130 -44.18 -4.03 -25.73
CA ALA A 130 -44.66 -5.37 -26.04
C ALA A 130 -45.63 -5.90 -24.98
N ALA A 131 -45.37 -5.65 -23.69
CA ALA A 131 -46.26 -6.02 -22.60
C ALA A 131 -47.60 -5.26 -22.66
N ASP A 132 -47.58 -3.96 -22.97
CA ASP A 132 -48.78 -3.15 -23.14
C ASP A 132 -49.62 -3.63 -24.32
N ALA A 133 -48.98 -4.00 -25.44
CA ALA A 133 -49.67 -4.58 -26.59
C ALA A 133 -50.29 -5.95 -26.27
N ALA A 134 -49.59 -6.80 -25.54
CA ALA A 134 -50.12 -8.09 -25.08
C ALA A 134 -51.29 -7.91 -24.10
N GLN A 135 -51.22 -6.92 -23.21
CA GLN A 135 -52.32 -6.60 -22.30
C GLN A 135 -53.55 -6.11 -23.06
N ALA A 136 -53.37 -5.24 -24.07
CA ALA A 136 -54.47 -4.78 -24.91
C ALA A 136 -55.17 -5.94 -25.66
N GLN A 137 -54.42 -6.97 -26.07
CA GLN A 137 -54.99 -8.19 -26.64
C GLN A 137 -55.80 -8.99 -25.61
N LEU A 138 -55.28 -9.19 -24.39
CA LEU A 138 -56.01 -9.84 -23.31
C LEU A 138 -57.30 -9.11 -22.94
N ASP A 139 -57.26 -7.78 -22.88
CA ASP A 139 -58.42 -6.95 -22.57
C ASP A 139 -59.47 -7.06 -23.69
N ALA A 140 -59.04 -7.10 -24.95
CA ALA A 140 -59.95 -7.31 -26.10
C ALA A 140 -60.62 -8.68 -26.08
N VAL A 141 -59.88 -9.75 -25.72
CA VAL A 141 -60.43 -11.10 -25.56
C VAL A 141 -61.41 -11.14 -24.38
N THR A 142 -61.05 -10.55 -23.24
CA THR A 142 -61.89 -10.49 -22.04
C THR A 142 -63.18 -9.71 -22.28
N ALA A 143 -63.13 -8.67 -23.12
CA ALA A 143 -64.29 -7.89 -23.54
C ALA A 143 -65.11 -8.56 -24.67
N HIS A 144 -64.77 -9.78 -25.09
CA HIS A 144 -65.43 -10.52 -26.18
C HIS A 144 -65.55 -9.72 -27.49
N LYS A 145 -64.53 -8.94 -27.84
CA LYS A 145 -64.53 -8.19 -29.12
C LYS A 145 -64.42 -9.15 -30.30
N ASP A 146 -65.20 -8.90 -31.35
CA ASP A 146 -65.15 -9.70 -32.59
C ASP A 146 -63.74 -9.66 -33.21
N GLY A 147 -63.21 -10.85 -33.53
CA GLY A 147 -61.88 -11.01 -34.09
C GLY A 147 -60.70 -10.87 -33.10
N ALA A 148 -60.97 -10.76 -31.79
CA ALA A 148 -59.91 -10.72 -30.78
C ALA A 148 -59.11 -12.03 -30.73
N THR A 149 -57.79 -11.92 -30.64
CA THR A 149 -56.87 -13.04 -30.52
C THR A 149 -56.09 -12.97 -29.21
N MET A 150 -55.74 -14.14 -28.66
CA MET A 150 -54.85 -14.23 -27.51
C MET A 150 -53.43 -13.79 -27.89
N PRO A 151 -52.69 -13.11 -26.99
CA PRO A 151 -51.30 -12.78 -27.24
C PRO A 151 -50.41 -14.01 -27.27
N ALA A 152 -49.33 -13.95 -28.06
CA ALA A 152 -48.33 -15.02 -28.14
C ALA A 152 -47.56 -15.24 -26.83
N GLN A 153 -47.39 -14.18 -26.03
CA GLN A 153 -46.83 -14.22 -24.69
C GLN A 153 -47.65 -13.33 -23.77
N THR A 154 -47.82 -13.74 -22.51
CA THR A 154 -48.42 -12.90 -21.48
C THR A 154 -47.52 -11.69 -21.18
N PRO A 155 -48.07 -10.54 -20.76
CA PRO A 155 -47.28 -9.39 -20.29
C PRO A 155 -46.19 -9.79 -19.28
N ASP A 156 -46.53 -10.60 -18.28
CA ASP A 156 -45.60 -11.04 -17.24
C ASP A 156 -44.41 -11.85 -17.80
N ALA A 157 -44.67 -12.71 -18.79
CA ALA A 157 -43.62 -13.50 -19.45
C ALA A 157 -42.65 -12.62 -20.25
N ILE A 158 -43.16 -11.57 -20.90
CA ILE A 158 -42.34 -10.59 -21.63
C ILE A 158 -41.43 -9.84 -20.65
N ILE A 159 -41.99 -9.36 -19.53
CA ILE A 159 -41.23 -8.64 -18.49
C ILE A 159 -40.20 -9.55 -17.81
N ALA A 160 -40.54 -10.81 -17.53
CA ALA A 160 -39.61 -11.78 -16.95
C ALA A 160 -38.42 -12.07 -17.89
N GLN A 161 -38.67 -12.25 -19.19
CA GLN A 161 -37.60 -12.44 -20.18
C GLN A 161 -36.71 -11.20 -20.30
N ASN A 162 -37.31 -10.01 -20.30
CA ASN A 162 -36.57 -8.75 -20.30
C ASN A 162 -35.68 -8.61 -19.06
N THR A 163 -36.22 -8.93 -17.87
CA THR A 163 -35.47 -8.88 -16.61
C THR A 163 -34.25 -9.82 -16.65
N GLN A 164 -34.37 -11.01 -17.25
CA GLN A 164 -33.23 -11.91 -17.43
C GLN A 164 -32.16 -11.30 -18.35
N ALA A 165 -32.58 -10.71 -19.48
CA ALA A 165 -31.67 -10.08 -20.44
C ALA A 165 -30.95 -8.86 -19.84
N THR A 166 -31.66 -8.00 -19.11
CA THR A 166 -31.08 -6.80 -18.47
C THR A 166 -30.18 -7.18 -17.30
N THR A 167 -30.52 -8.21 -16.52
CA THR A 167 -29.66 -8.75 -15.45
C THR A 167 -28.31 -9.25 -16.00
N ALA A 168 -28.33 -9.92 -17.16
CA ALA A 168 -27.10 -10.38 -17.81
C ALA A 168 -26.21 -9.20 -18.26
N ILE A 169 -26.80 -8.13 -18.79
CA ILE A 169 -26.07 -6.91 -19.16
C ILE A 169 -25.45 -6.24 -17.94
N ALA A 170 -26.20 -6.09 -16.85
CA ALA A 170 -25.69 -5.51 -15.61
C ALA A 170 -24.56 -6.37 -15.00
N THR A 171 -24.66 -7.70 -15.09
CA THR A 171 -23.60 -8.63 -14.62
C THR A 171 -22.32 -8.49 -15.43
N ASP A 172 -22.45 -8.41 -16.76
CA ASP A 172 -21.32 -8.20 -17.67
C ASP A 172 -20.64 -6.86 -17.41
N ALA A 173 -21.41 -5.77 -17.29
CA ALA A 173 -20.89 -4.46 -16.95
C ALA A 173 -20.16 -4.46 -15.59
N THR A 174 -20.76 -5.07 -14.56
CA THR A 174 -20.15 -5.24 -13.23
C THR A 174 -18.81 -5.97 -13.31
N THR A 175 -18.71 -7.02 -14.14
CA THR A 175 -17.49 -7.81 -14.33
C THR A 175 -16.40 -7.01 -15.04
N GLN A 176 -16.76 -6.30 -16.11
CA GLN A 176 -15.82 -5.48 -16.86
C GLN A 176 -15.30 -4.31 -16.03
N ILE A 177 -16.18 -3.61 -15.30
CA ILE A 177 -15.80 -2.56 -14.35
C ILE A 177 -14.88 -3.14 -13.26
N GLY A 178 -15.21 -4.31 -12.71
CA GLY A 178 -14.36 -5.00 -11.73
C GLY A 178 -12.94 -5.26 -12.25
N THR A 179 -12.82 -5.75 -13.49
CA THR A 179 -11.52 -5.99 -14.14
C THR A 179 -10.68 -4.71 -14.28
N LYS A 180 -11.33 -3.58 -14.59
CA LYS A 180 -10.68 -2.27 -14.68
C LYS A 180 -10.20 -1.78 -13.32
N LEU A 181 -11.00 -1.99 -12.27
CA LEU A 181 -10.61 -1.70 -10.91
C LEU A 181 -9.39 -2.54 -10.50
N ASP A 182 -9.41 -3.85 -10.72
CA ASP A 182 -8.28 -4.73 -10.36
C ASP A 182 -6.97 -4.30 -11.05
N ALA A 183 -7.04 -3.87 -12.31
CA ALA A 183 -5.89 -3.34 -13.03
C ALA A 183 -5.36 -2.03 -12.41
N ALA A 184 -6.23 -1.12 -11.98
CA ALA A 184 -5.84 0.08 -11.25
C ALA A 184 -5.13 -0.25 -9.93
N ASN A 185 -5.61 -1.26 -9.21
CA ASN A 185 -5.04 -1.66 -7.92
C ASN A 185 -3.63 -2.20 -8.11
N GLN A 186 -3.44 -3.05 -9.12
CA GLN A 186 -2.14 -3.62 -9.46
C GLN A 186 -1.13 -2.52 -9.81
N GLU A 187 -1.56 -1.51 -10.56
CA GLU A 187 -0.70 -0.40 -10.93
C GLU A 187 -0.34 0.49 -9.72
N ILE A 188 -1.29 0.75 -8.83
CA ILE A 188 -1.04 1.45 -7.57
C ILE A 188 -0.02 0.68 -6.72
N GLN A 189 -0.21 -0.63 -6.55
CA GLN A 189 0.69 -1.48 -5.77
C GLN A 189 2.10 -1.53 -6.39
N ARG A 190 2.20 -1.57 -7.72
CA ARG A 190 3.48 -1.52 -8.43
C ARG A 190 4.24 -0.23 -8.12
N VAL A 191 3.58 0.92 -8.22
CA VAL A 191 4.20 2.22 -7.95
C VAL A 191 4.53 2.37 -6.46
N MET A 192 3.66 1.93 -5.56
CA MET A 192 3.95 1.93 -4.12
C MET A 192 5.14 1.04 -3.77
N GLY A 193 5.27 -0.13 -4.41
CA GLY A 193 6.42 -1.01 -4.25
C GLY A 193 7.73 -0.38 -4.73
N LEU A 194 7.68 0.46 -5.77
CA LEU A 194 8.84 1.24 -6.18
C LEU A 194 9.20 2.31 -5.13
N VAL A 195 8.21 3.06 -4.64
CA VAL A 195 8.41 4.09 -3.61
C VAL A 195 9.02 3.51 -2.32
N GLN A 196 8.67 2.27 -1.98
CA GLN A 196 9.15 1.58 -0.79
C GLN A 196 10.53 0.94 -0.96
N LYS A 197 11.09 0.92 -2.17
CA LYS A 197 12.34 0.23 -2.45
C LYS A 197 13.53 1.04 -1.93
N ASP A 198 14.38 0.39 -1.14
CA ASP A 198 15.63 0.99 -0.70
C ASP A 198 16.55 1.35 -1.89
N VAL A 199 17.22 2.49 -1.79
CA VAL A 199 18.21 2.93 -2.76
C VAL A 199 19.52 2.19 -2.51
N ASP A 200 19.81 1.18 -3.34
CA ASP A 200 21.05 0.41 -3.25
C ASP A 200 22.28 1.30 -3.50
N GLY A 201 23.14 1.43 -2.48
CA GLY A 201 24.27 2.35 -2.51
C GLY A 201 23.90 3.82 -2.30
N GLY A 202 22.69 4.11 -1.78
CA GLY A 202 22.30 5.43 -1.30
C GLY A 202 23.07 5.84 -0.04
N TYR A 203 22.64 6.90 0.63
CA TYR A 203 23.39 7.49 1.75
C TYR A 203 23.71 6.52 2.90
N SER A 204 22.82 5.54 3.16
CA SER A 204 23.01 4.48 4.16
C SER A 204 24.22 3.57 3.88
N SER A 205 24.70 3.54 2.63
CA SER A 205 25.84 2.72 2.20
C SER A 205 27.19 3.44 2.29
N VAL A 206 27.20 4.72 2.68
CA VAL A 206 28.43 5.50 2.80
C VAL A 206 29.02 5.32 4.21
N PRO A 207 30.18 4.65 4.36
CA PRO A 207 30.77 4.41 5.68
C PRO A 207 31.38 5.70 6.26
N PRO A 208 31.32 5.92 7.58
CA PRO A 208 31.83 7.13 8.21
C PRO A 208 33.34 7.30 8.03
N LEU A 209 33.78 8.56 7.98
CA LEU A 209 35.21 8.89 7.90
C LEU A 209 35.97 8.25 9.07
N GLY A 210 36.97 7.42 8.77
CA GLY A 210 37.82 6.77 9.78
C GLY A 210 37.48 5.31 10.10
N THR A 211 36.41 4.73 9.55
CA THR A 211 36.27 3.27 9.54
C THR A 211 37.16 2.70 8.44
N ALA A 212 38.23 2.00 8.82
CA ALA A 212 39.18 1.43 7.87
C ALA A 212 38.49 0.53 6.83
N PRO A 213 38.88 0.59 5.53
CA PRO A 213 38.33 -0.31 4.52
C PRO A 213 38.74 -1.75 4.81
N GLN A 214 37.80 -2.70 4.62
CA GLN A 214 38.11 -4.13 4.63
C GLN A 214 39.20 -4.44 3.59
N SER A 215 40.33 -4.94 4.12
CA SER A 215 41.43 -5.63 3.45
C SER A 215 41.63 -5.34 1.96
N MET A 216 42.56 -4.44 1.64
CA MET A 216 43.37 -4.66 0.44
C MET A 216 44.16 -5.96 0.66
N LYS A 217 43.87 -6.99 -0.14
CA LYS A 217 44.78 -8.12 -0.30
C LYS A 217 46.06 -7.58 -0.91
N SER A 218 47.10 -7.44 -0.09
CA SER A 218 48.47 -7.29 -0.58
C SER A 218 48.85 -8.62 -1.25
N THR A 219 48.84 -8.63 -2.58
CA THR A 219 49.47 -9.69 -3.37
C THR A 219 50.99 -9.53 -3.23
N GLY A 220 51.63 -10.58 -2.71
CA GLY A 220 52.99 -10.57 -2.19
C GLY A 220 54.12 -10.17 -3.12
N GLY A 221 55.25 -9.87 -2.49
CA GLY A 221 56.53 -9.59 -3.15
C GLY A 221 57.69 -9.31 -2.18
N LEU A 222 58.28 -10.39 -1.66
CA LEU A 222 59.72 -10.60 -1.42
C LEU A 222 60.49 -9.91 -0.25
N HIS A 223 60.97 -10.82 0.61
CA HIS A 223 62.26 -10.88 1.35
C HIS A 223 62.56 -9.96 2.55
N GLY A 224 62.81 -10.62 3.71
CA GLY A 224 64.07 -10.40 4.43
C GLY A 224 64.03 -10.33 5.97
N GLY A 225 64.08 -11.49 6.65
CA GLY A 225 65.04 -11.72 7.76
C GLY A 225 64.67 -11.40 9.22
N GLY A 226 64.57 -12.47 10.03
CA GLY A 226 64.94 -12.56 11.46
C GLY A 226 63.93 -12.02 12.48
N GLY A 227 63.59 -12.65 13.60
CA GLY A 227 64.02 -13.90 14.23
C GLY A 227 63.65 -13.84 15.73
N GLY A 228 63.11 -14.95 16.26
CA GLY A 228 63.20 -15.33 17.68
C GLY A 228 62.04 -14.93 18.62
N GLY A 229 61.51 -15.93 19.35
CA GLY A 229 60.89 -15.69 20.68
C GLY A 229 59.65 -16.51 21.02
N SER A 230 59.83 -17.77 21.40
CA SER A 230 58.82 -18.68 21.98
C SER A 230 58.45 -18.31 23.43
N HIS A 231 57.21 -18.55 23.88
CA HIS A 231 56.85 -19.40 25.05
C HIS A 231 55.44 -19.14 25.63
N HIS A 232 54.61 -20.20 25.55
CA HIS A 232 53.81 -20.87 26.59
C HIS A 232 52.57 -20.24 27.29
N SER A 233 51.48 -21.01 27.18
CA SER A 233 50.59 -21.50 28.25
C SER A 233 49.26 -20.77 28.55
N GLY A 234 48.16 -21.46 28.21
CA GLY A 234 47.33 -22.06 29.28
C GLY A 234 45.85 -21.66 29.38
N GLY A 235 44.97 -22.59 28.97
CA GLY A 235 43.63 -22.86 29.55
C GLY A 235 42.49 -21.88 29.20
N GLY A 236 41.29 -22.29 28.80
CA GLY A 236 40.61 -23.57 28.89
C GLY A 236 39.30 -23.43 29.68
N GLY A 237 38.16 -23.40 28.97
CA GLY A 237 36.79 -23.48 29.50
C GLY A 237 35.86 -22.47 28.80
N GLY A 238 34.76 -22.80 28.12
CA GLY A 238 34.03 -24.05 27.98
C GLY A 238 32.52 -23.80 28.08
N GLY A 239 31.86 -23.58 26.94
CA GLY A 239 30.48 -23.99 26.66
C GLY A 239 29.31 -23.11 27.14
N VAL A 240 28.64 -22.43 26.19
CA VAL A 240 27.26 -22.62 25.64
C VAL A 240 27.01 -21.41 24.72
N GLY A 241 26.41 -21.41 23.54
CA GLY A 241 25.65 -22.31 22.66
C GLY A 241 25.09 -21.36 21.58
N GLY A 242 25.11 -21.76 20.30
CA GLY A 242 25.18 -20.84 19.16
C GLY A 242 23.93 -20.01 18.78
N MET A 243 24.19 -18.91 18.06
CA MET A 243 23.31 -18.34 17.04
C MET A 243 24.17 -17.84 15.86
N GLY A 244 23.65 -18.01 14.64
CA GLY A 244 24.36 -17.96 13.35
C GLY A 244 24.64 -16.56 12.75
N PRO A 245 24.84 -16.45 11.41
CA PRO A 245 25.56 -15.35 10.75
C PRO A 245 24.76 -14.06 10.51
N SER A 246 23.54 -13.94 11.03
CA SER A 246 22.70 -12.77 10.82
C SER A 246 22.93 -11.79 11.97
N GLY A 247 23.67 -10.72 11.69
CA GLY A 247 23.86 -9.59 12.59
C GLY A 247 22.52 -9.05 13.12
N GLY A 248 22.59 -8.40 14.29
CA GLY A 248 21.43 -7.85 14.99
C GLY A 248 20.60 -6.91 14.12
N PRO A 249 19.29 -6.77 14.43
CA PRO A 249 18.37 -5.97 13.63
C PRO A 249 18.80 -4.49 13.58
N PRO A 250 18.62 -3.80 12.45
CA PRO A 250 18.93 -2.38 12.33
C PRO A 250 18.04 -1.56 13.27
N VAL A 251 18.66 -0.72 14.09
CA VAL A 251 18.00 0.31 14.89
C VAL A 251 17.83 1.56 14.02
N GLY A 252 16.75 1.58 13.22
CA GLY A 252 16.23 2.82 12.65
C GLY A 252 15.41 3.54 13.71
N GLN A 253 15.76 4.79 14.02
CA GLN A 253 14.95 5.64 14.88
C GLN A 253 13.67 6.00 14.11
N PRO A 254 12.48 5.90 14.71
CA PRO A 254 11.22 6.22 14.04
C PRO A 254 11.21 7.69 13.58
N PRO A 255 10.42 8.05 12.56
CA PRO A 255 10.06 9.45 12.38
C PRO A 255 9.48 9.95 13.72
N GLY A 256 10.01 11.08 14.22
CA GLY A 256 9.89 11.48 15.63
C GLY A 256 8.47 11.64 16.19
N ASN A 257 7.45 11.58 15.33
CA ASN A 257 6.03 11.58 15.67
C ASN A 257 5.45 10.18 15.96
N VAL A 258 5.85 9.12 15.24
CA VAL A 258 5.24 7.78 15.43
C VAL A 258 5.69 7.13 16.74
N GLN A 259 6.96 7.33 17.14
CA GLN A 259 7.45 6.81 18.41
C GLN A 259 6.66 7.39 19.60
N GLN A 260 6.38 8.69 19.57
CA GLN A 260 5.63 9.38 20.63
C GLN A 260 4.21 8.81 20.74
N TRP A 261 3.55 8.54 19.61
CA TRP A 261 2.21 7.93 19.62
C TRP A 261 2.22 6.49 20.16
N ILE A 262 3.25 5.70 19.86
CA ILE A 262 3.39 4.34 20.40
C ILE A 262 3.62 4.39 21.92
N GLU A 263 4.52 5.27 22.39
CA GLU A 263 4.81 5.44 23.82
C GLU A 263 3.58 5.94 24.60
N GLU A 264 2.83 6.88 24.04
CA GLU A 264 1.58 7.39 24.60
C GLU A 264 0.51 6.29 24.68
N ALA A 265 0.30 5.54 23.59
CA ALA A 265 -0.63 4.42 23.55
C ALA A 265 -0.27 3.33 24.58
N ILE A 266 1.01 2.97 24.72
CA ILE A 266 1.46 1.98 25.72
C ILE A 266 1.13 2.46 27.14
N LYS A 267 1.37 3.74 27.44
CA LYS A 267 1.09 4.31 28.76
C LYS A 267 -0.39 4.21 29.10
N GLU A 268 -1.28 4.50 28.14
CA GLU A 268 -2.73 4.42 28.34
C GLU A 268 -3.21 2.96 28.43
N LEU A 269 -2.64 2.07 27.64
CA LEU A 269 -2.89 0.62 27.73
C LEU A 269 -2.47 0.04 29.08
N GLN A 270 -1.31 0.44 29.61
CA GLN A 270 -0.84 0.04 30.95
C GLN A 270 -1.76 0.59 32.04
N ALA A 271 -2.20 1.85 31.94
CA ALA A 271 -3.15 2.43 32.87
C ALA A 271 -4.52 1.71 32.84
N ALA A 272 -4.91 1.16 31.70
CA ALA A 272 -6.10 0.33 31.53
C ALA A 272 -5.91 -1.14 31.94
N GLY A 273 -4.72 -1.52 32.46
CA GLY A 273 -4.43 -2.88 32.92
C GLY A 273 -4.13 -3.89 31.80
N VAL A 274 -3.84 -3.43 30.58
CA VAL A 274 -3.42 -4.29 29.47
C VAL A 274 -1.94 -4.63 29.65
N ASN A 275 -1.59 -5.91 29.51
CA ASN A 275 -0.22 -6.38 29.66
C ASN A 275 0.63 -6.04 28.42
N VAL A 276 1.14 -4.81 28.36
CA VAL A 276 2.08 -4.31 27.36
C VAL A 276 3.30 -3.68 28.03
N THR A 277 4.47 -3.86 27.43
CA THR A 277 5.75 -3.40 27.96
C THR A 277 6.51 -2.58 26.94
N ASP A 278 7.54 -1.85 27.37
CA ASP A 278 8.42 -1.10 26.45
C ASP A 278 9.13 -2.01 25.43
N ALA A 279 9.24 -3.32 25.73
CA ALA A 279 9.76 -4.29 24.78
C ALA A 279 8.86 -4.46 23.54
N ASP A 280 7.56 -4.15 23.66
CA ASP A 280 6.58 -4.25 22.58
C ASP A 280 6.63 -3.07 21.61
N ILE A 281 7.29 -1.95 21.97
CA ILE A 281 7.44 -0.78 21.10
C ILE A 281 7.98 -1.17 19.72
N LYS A 282 9.02 -2.02 19.70
CA LYS A 282 9.65 -2.48 18.45
C LYS A 282 8.72 -3.33 17.61
N ASN A 283 7.88 -4.14 18.25
CA ASN A 283 6.94 -5.03 17.58
C ASN A 283 5.76 -4.24 17.00
N ILE A 284 5.21 -3.29 17.77
CA ILE A 284 4.15 -2.38 17.32
C ILE A 284 4.66 -1.52 16.15
N TRP A 285 5.88 -1.01 16.25
CA TRP A 285 6.50 -0.27 15.16
C TRP A 285 6.65 -1.11 13.89
N ALA A 286 7.16 -2.35 14.00
CA ALA A 286 7.29 -3.23 12.84
C ALA A 286 5.94 -3.48 12.15
N ILE A 287 4.87 -3.67 12.92
CA ILE A 287 3.51 -3.79 12.40
C ILE A 287 3.12 -2.49 11.66
N ILE A 288 3.20 -1.33 12.32
CA ILE A 288 2.82 -0.04 11.72
C ILE A 288 3.60 0.25 10.43
N GLN A 289 4.89 -0.07 10.41
CA GLN A 289 5.76 0.13 9.26
C GLN A 289 5.28 -0.70 8.06
N HIS A 290 4.81 -1.92 8.28
CA HIS A 290 4.30 -2.80 7.24
C HIS A 290 2.84 -2.52 6.85
N GLU A 291 2.00 -2.14 7.81
CA GLU A 291 0.56 -1.93 7.62
C GLU A 291 0.24 -0.57 6.99
N SER A 292 0.93 0.50 7.41
CA SER A 292 0.60 1.88 7.01
C SER A 292 1.80 2.72 6.59
N GLY A 293 3.02 2.20 6.74
CA GLY A 293 4.24 2.99 6.55
C GLY A 293 4.38 4.16 7.54
N GLY A 294 3.61 4.17 8.64
CA GLY A 294 3.56 5.28 9.60
C GLY A 294 2.55 6.39 9.25
N ASN A 295 1.66 6.19 8.28
CA ASN A 295 0.63 7.17 7.92
C ASN A 295 -0.66 6.97 8.73
N PRO A 296 -1.04 7.89 9.63
CA PRO A 296 -2.28 7.78 10.44
C PRO A 296 -3.57 7.90 9.62
N HIS A 297 -3.48 8.37 8.37
CA HIS A 297 -4.61 8.43 7.44
C HIS A 297 -4.57 7.34 6.36
N ALA A 298 -3.78 6.29 6.55
CA ALA A 298 -3.76 5.15 5.64
C ALA A 298 -5.14 4.47 5.59
N ILE A 299 -5.61 4.11 4.38
CA ILE A 299 -6.85 3.39 4.16
C ILE A 299 -6.58 2.29 3.14
N ASN A 300 -6.87 1.05 3.51
CA ASN A 300 -6.91 -0.08 2.59
C ASN A 300 -8.32 -0.23 2.01
N LEU A 301 -8.45 0.03 0.71
CA LEU A 301 -9.71 -0.09 -0.03
C LEU A 301 -9.79 -1.37 -0.88
N TRP A 302 -8.86 -2.30 -0.68
CA TRP A 302 -8.54 -3.32 -1.68
C TRP A 302 -8.67 -4.75 -1.17
N ASP A 303 -8.81 -4.97 0.14
CA ASP A 303 -8.98 -6.30 0.71
C ASP A 303 -10.46 -6.74 0.74
N SER A 304 -10.70 -7.98 1.18
CA SER A 304 -12.06 -8.53 1.31
C SER A 304 -12.94 -7.72 2.26
N ASN A 305 -12.33 -7.03 3.22
CA ASN A 305 -13.06 -6.18 4.17
C ASN A 305 -13.52 -4.89 3.49
N ALA A 306 -12.66 -4.26 2.67
CA ALA A 306 -13.05 -3.13 1.84
C ALA A 306 -14.12 -3.49 0.81
N ALA A 307 -14.03 -4.68 0.20
CA ALA A 307 -15.08 -5.22 -0.67
C ALA A 307 -16.43 -5.41 0.06
N ALA A 308 -16.39 -5.69 1.37
CA ALA A 308 -17.54 -5.75 2.26
C ALA A 308 -17.97 -4.40 2.84
N GLY A 309 -17.35 -3.28 2.43
CA GLY A 309 -17.68 -1.93 2.90
C GLY A 309 -17.04 -1.54 4.24
N HIS A 310 -16.07 -2.31 4.72
CA HIS A 310 -15.37 -2.10 5.98
C HIS A 310 -13.85 -1.99 5.75
N PRO A 311 -13.38 -0.90 5.11
CA PRO A 311 -11.96 -0.77 4.82
C PRO A 311 -11.13 -0.62 6.09
N SER A 312 -9.93 -1.18 6.06
CA SER A 312 -8.94 -1.06 7.14
C SER A 312 -8.32 0.34 7.13
N LYS A 313 -8.10 0.95 8.30
CA LYS A 313 -7.76 2.37 8.46
C LYS A 313 -6.70 2.60 9.54
N GLY A 314 -5.92 3.66 9.37
CA GLY A 314 -4.96 4.16 10.36
C GLY A 314 -3.69 3.32 10.49
N LEU A 315 -2.91 3.61 11.53
CA LEU A 315 -1.54 3.11 11.69
C LEU A 315 -1.43 1.58 11.73
N MET A 316 -2.36 0.92 12.42
CA MET A 316 -2.42 -0.54 12.57
C MET A 316 -3.43 -1.20 11.63
N GLN A 317 -3.96 -0.45 10.65
CA GLN A 317 -4.94 -0.94 9.67
C GLN A 317 -6.15 -1.65 10.31
N CYS A 318 -6.83 -0.97 11.23
CA CYS A 318 -8.05 -1.49 11.86
C CYS A 318 -9.29 -1.23 10.99
N ILE A 319 -10.19 -2.22 10.87
CA ILE A 319 -11.55 -1.99 10.35
C ILE A 319 -12.46 -1.41 11.47
N ASP A 320 -13.55 -0.75 11.09
CA ASP A 320 -14.43 -0.04 12.03
C ASP A 320 -14.99 -0.92 13.16
N SER A 321 -15.32 -2.18 12.86
CA SER A 321 -15.82 -3.12 13.87
C SER A 321 -14.74 -3.53 14.87
N THR A 322 -13.52 -3.80 14.39
CA THR A 322 -12.35 -4.10 15.23
C THR A 322 -11.98 -2.91 16.10
N PHE A 323 -11.95 -1.71 15.54
CA PHE A 323 -11.65 -0.48 16.28
C PHE A 323 -12.67 -0.27 17.41
N ASN A 324 -13.96 -0.29 17.09
CA ASN A 324 -15.01 -0.06 18.08
C ASN A 324 -15.09 -1.13 19.17
N GLY A 325 -14.74 -2.39 18.84
CA GLY A 325 -14.68 -3.47 19.83
C GLY A 325 -13.48 -3.42 20.77
N ASN A 326 -12.40 -2.73 20.39
CA ASN A 326 -11.11 -2.77 21.09
C ASN A 326 -10.59 -1.39 21.53
N LYS A 327 -11.28 -0.28 21.24
CA LYS A 327 -10.93 1.04 21.77
C LYS A 327 -11.13 1.15 23.29
N LEU A 328 -10.32 2.00 23.93
CA LEU A 328 -10.55 2.41 25.31
C LEU A 328 -11.63 3.52 25.39
N PRO A 329 -12.35 3.67 26.51
CA PRO A 329 -13.27 4.79 26.68
C PRO A 329 -12.56 6.14 26.49
N GLY A 330 -13.10 7.01 25.64
CA GLY A 330 -12.51 8.31 25.30
C GLY A 330 -11.61 8.31 24.05
N HIS A 331 -11.39 7.15 23.43
CA HIS A 331 -10.58 6.97 22.21
C HIS A 331 -11.47 6.62 21.02
N ASP A 332 -12.20 7.61 20.52
CA ASP A 332 -13.29 7.44 19.55
C ASP A 332 -12.91 7.75 18.09
N ASP A 333 -11.66 8.12 17.81
CA ASP A 333 -11.21 8.50 16.47
C ASP A 333 -10.26 7.47 15.84
N ILE A 334 -10.73 6.75 14.82
CA ILE A 334 -9.94 5.71 14.14
C ILE A 334 -8.72 6.25 13.38
N TYR A 335 -8.69 7.55 13.06
CA TYR A 335 -7.55 8.22 12.43
C TYR A 335 -6.64 8.91 13.44
N ASN A 336 -7.05 9.01 14.70
CA ASN A 336 -6.14 9.43 15.75
C ASN A 336 -5.08 8.32 15.93
N PRO A 337 -3.78 8.66 15.81
CA PRO A 337 -2.71 7.68 15.85
C PRO A 337 -2.66 6.90 17.17
N VAL A 338 -2.94 7.54 18.30
CA VAL A 338 -2.91 6.91 19.64
C VAL A 338 -4.09 5.95 19.78
N ASP A 339 -5.31 6.41 19.45
CA ASP A 339 -6.52 5.60 19.50
C ASP A 339 -6.43 4.35 18.62
N ASN A 340 -5.88 4.51 17.41
CA ASN A 340 -5.71 3.41 16.46
C ASN A 340 -4.73 2.35 16.96
N ILE A 341 -3.61 2.78 17.57
CA ILE A 341 -2.64 1.88 18.20
C ILE A 341 -3.27 1.14 19.37
N ILE A 342 -4.02 1.85 20.24
CA ILE A 342 -4.71 1.23 21.39
C ILE A 342 -5.63 0.10 20.93
N ALA A 343 -6.47 0.36 19.93
CA ALA A 343 -7.41 -0.63 19.43
C ALA A 343 -6.71 -1.82 18.75
N GLY A 344 -5.70 -1.56 17.90
CA GLY A 344 -4.96 -2.60 17.21
C GLY A 344 -4.16 -3.51 18.15
N VAL A 345 -3.55 -2.93 19.19
CA VAL A 345 -2.81 -3.69 20.22
C VAL A 345 -3.76 -4.55 21.06
N ARG A 346 -4.91 -4.01 21.49
CA ARG A 346 -5.89 -4.78 22.26
C ARG A 346 -6.49 -5.93 21.46
N TYR A 347 -6.80 -5.70 20.18
CA TYR A 347 -7.22 -6.77 19.27
C TYR A 347 -6.14 -7.86 19.16
N THR A 348 -4.90 -7.45 18.94
CA THR A 348 -3.76 -8.35 18.78
C THR A 348 -3.55 -9.24 20.01
N ILE A 349 -3.54 -8.64 21.21
CA ILE A 349 -3.38 -9.39 22.46
C ILE A 349 -4.58 -10.30 22.72
N GLY A 350 -5.81 -9.80 22.49
CA GLY A 350 -7.03 -10.59 22.68
C GLY A 350 -7.11 -11.81 21.77
N ARG A 351 -6.55 -11.71 20.55
CA ARG A 351 -6.60 -12.78 19.55
C ARG A 351 -5.41 -13.72 19.58
N TYR A 352 -4.21 -13.22 19.84
CA TYR A 352 -2.94 -13.97 19.73
C TYR A 352 -2.19 -14.12 21.05
N GLY A 353 -2.70 -13.54 22.15
CA GLY A 353 -2.13 -13.61 23.49
C GLY A 353 -0.95 -12.67 23.75
N SER A 354 -0.20 -12.28 22.72
CA SER A 354 0.87 -11.27 22.78
C SER A 354 1.10 -10.64 21.40
N ILE A 355 1.75 -9.49 21.34
CA ILE A 355 2.08 -8.81 20.07
C ILE A 355 3.06 -9.65 19.24
N ALA A 356 4.03 -10.30 19.89
CA ALA A 356 5.01 -11.17 19.24
C ALA A 356 4.41 -12.40 18.53
N ASN A 357 3.18 -12.80 18.90
CA ASN A 357 2.48 -13.93 18.29
C ASN A 357 1.65 -13.56 17.05
N THR A 358 1.75 -12.33 16.56
CA THR A 358 1.07 -11.92 15.33
C THR A 358 1.62 -12.70 14.12
N PRO A 359 0.76 -13.12 13.17
CA PRO A 359 1.17 -13.87 11.98
C PRO A 359 2.29 -13.20 11.20
N GLY A 360 2.25 -11.87 11.05
CA GLY A 360 3.28 -11.09 10.36
C GLY A 360 4.65 -11.14 11.05
N LEU A 361 4.69 -11.00 12.38
CA LEU A 361 5.94 -11.10 13.14
C LEU A 361 6.45 -12.54 13.24
N GLN A 362 5.55 -13.53 13.32
CA GLN A 362 5.93 -14.94 13.29
C GLN A 362 6.51 -15.35 11.92
N ALA A 363 5.90 -14.92 10.83
CA ALA A 363 6.42 -15.16 9.47
C ALA A 363 7.82 -14.56 9.29
N MET A 364 8.04 -13.33 9.77
CA MET A 364 9.36 -12.70 9.76
C MET A 364 10.37 -13.43 10.67
N SER A 365 9.95 -13.92 11.84
CA SER A 365 10.83 -14.67 12.75
C SER A 365 11.31 -16.02 12.17
N HIS A 366 10.57 -16.56 11.21
CA HIS A 366 10.89 -17.79 10.49
C HIS A 366 11.52 -17.55 9.10
N GLY A 367 11.86 -16.30 8.76
CA GLY A 367 12.53 -15.94 7.51
C GLY A 367 11.59 -15.80 6.29
N GLY A 368 10.28 -15.71 6.50
CA GLY A 368 9.27 -15.39 5.48
C GLY A 368 8.94 -13.90 5.40
N GLY A 369 8.18 -13.51 4.38
CA GLY A 369 7.66 -12.13 4.24
C GLY A 369 6.55 -11.81 5.25
N TYR A 370 6.34 -10.52 5.53
CA TYR A 370 5.27 -10.05 6.44
C TYR A 370 3.89 -10.43 5.89
N VAL A 371 3.00 -10.89 6.77
CA VAL A 371 1.61 -11.24 6.49
C VAL A 371 0.72 -10.42 7.42
N GLY A 372 -0.11 -9.54 6.86
CA GLY A 372 -1.11 -8.78 7.63
C GLY A 372 -2.13 -9.69 8.31
N TYR A 373 -2.76 -9.22 9.38
CA TYR A 373 -3.61 -10.02 10.27
C TYR A 373 -5.11 -9.81 10.11
#